data_AF-A0A524AIX4-F1
#
_entry.id   AF-A0A524AIX4-F1
#
_cell.length_a   1.000
_cell.length_b   1.000
_cell.length_c   1.000
_cell.angle_alpha   90.00
_cell.angle_beta   90.00
_cell.angle_gamma   90.00
#
_symmetry.space_group_name_H-M   'P 1'
#
loop_
_entity.id
_entity.type
_entity.pdbx_description
1 polymer ?
#
loop_
_entity_poly.entity_id
_entity_poly.type
_entity_poly.pdbx_seq_one_letter_code
_entity_poly.pdbx_strand_id
1 'polypeptide(L)'
;MNEVLLEMMLEAGVRSLILSLHSYKKAALDNLIEKAIIARERGIIPCIFCVFTESNTEYLPGVASYVVRKGLLFGIGIYQDYSRKPRTKRMNSIPSPKQQRFVFDALMKLKSCGLIRTNRNYLRQAPKLYPNNWKCNPDRNVYLHVGPEGTLSVCGSVRTDIKVLEIDSLQEPKWQETKRKLIENCGNCLHQCLFEVENPDPIGDIPTFLIGSMMALGQYRPVEWWGAWWVSLIAARDDKVDWNLKLK
;
A
#
# COMPACT_ATOMS: atom_id res chain seq x y z
N MET A 1 9.16 10.73 -16.23
CA MET A 1 8.42 11.67 -15.36
C MET A 1 8.95 13.04 -15.71
N ASN A 2 8.10 14.07 -15.85
CA ASN A 2 8.59 15.40 -16.23
C ASN A 2 9.53 15.93 -15.12
N GLU A 3 10.74 16.37 -15.48
CA GLU A 3 11.71 16.92 -14.52
C GLU A 3 11.15 18.12 -13.76
N VAL A 4 10.41 19.00 -14.45
CA VAL A 4 9.75 20.16 -13.86
C VAL A 4 8.78 19.75 -12.75
N LEU A 5 7.99 18.70 -12.99
CA LEU A 5 7.05 18.20 -11.99
C LEU A 5 7.77 17.64 -10.76
N LEU A 6 8.92 16.99 -10.96
CA LEU A 6 9.71 16.42 -9.88
C LEU A 6 10.34 17.51 -9.00
N GLU A 7 10.83 18.59 -9.62
CA GLU A 7 11.34 19.77 -8.91
C GLU A 7 10.25 20.45 -8.11
N MET A 8 9.08 20.69 -8.70
CA MET A 8 7.92 21.24 -8.00
C MET A 8 7.51 20.37 -6.79
N MET A 9 7.55 19.05 -6.92
CA MET A 9 7.26 18.14 -5.80
C MET A 9 8.28 18.29 -4.66
N LEU A 10 9.56 18.41 -4.98
CA LEU A 10 10.62 18.58 -3.97
C LEU A 10 10.52 19.91 -3.24
N GLU A 11 10.27 21.01 -3.97
CA GLU A 11 10.03 22.34 -3.42
C GLU A 11 8.81 22.36 -2.51
N ALA A 12 7.75 21.62 -2.88
CA ALA A 12 6.57 21.42 -2.05
C ALA A 12 6.81 20.50 -0.82
N GLY A 13 8.03 20.00 -0.62
CA GLY A 13 8.40 19.17 0.53
C GLY A 13 8.00 17.70 0.40
N VAL A 14 7.66 17.22 -0.80
CA VAL A 14 7.36 15.79 -1.02
C VAL A 14 8.61 14.95 -0.74
N ARG A 15 8.45 13.89 0.05
CA ARG A 15 9.53 12.95 0.42
C ARG A 15 9.27 11.50 0.02
N SER A 16 8.04 11.19 -0.37
CA SER A 16 7.65 9.86 -0.81
C SER A 16 6.62 9.92 -1.92
N LEU A 17 6.69 8.98 -2.87
CA LEU A 17 5.77 8.90 -3.99
C LEU A 17 5.25 7.46 -4.14
N ILE A 18 3.94 7.32 -4.29
CA ILE A 18 3.30 6.04 -4.60
C ILE A 18 2.93 6.02 -6.09
N LEU A 19 3.41 5.01 -6.80
CA LEU A 19 3.18 4.76 -8.21
C LEU A 19 2.29 3.52 -8.36
N SER A 20 1.02 3.72 -8.71
CA SER A 20 0.04 2.64 -8.78
C SER A 20 0.16 1.85 -10.10
N LEU A 21 0.40 0.54 -9.99
CA LEU A 21 0.37 -0.38 -11.12
C LEU A 21 -1.05 -0.94 -11.32
N HIS A 22 -1.67 -0.58 -12.44
CA HIS A 22 -3.01 -1.06 -12.85
C HIS A 22 -2.98 -1.95 -14.10
N SER A 23 -1.80 -2.39 -14.54
CA SER A 23 -1.59 -3.10 -15.81
C SER A 23 -1.00 -4.48 -15.60
N TYR A 24 -1.37 -5.41 -16.49
CA TYR A 24 -0.83 -6.76 -16.58
C TYR A 24 0.39 -6.86 -17.53
N LYS A 25 0.86 -5.71 -18.04
CA LYS A 25 1.93 -5.64 -19.05
C LYS A 25 3.28 -5.28 -18.43
N LYS A 26 4.34 -6.00 -18.82
CA LYS A 26 5.72 -5.72 -18.37
C LYS A 26 6.17 -4.30 -18.70
N ALA A 27 5.87 -3.82 -19.90
CA ALA A 27 6.24 -2.46 -20.33
C ALA A 27 5.65 -1.36 -19.42
N ALA A 28 4.45 -1.57 -18.86
CA ALA A 28 3.85 -0.63 -17.93
C ALA A 28 4.59 -0.64 -16.57
N LEU A 29 4.97 -1.81 -16.08
CA LEU A 29 5.81 -1.92 -14.88
C LEU A 29 7.16 -1.27 -15.10
N ASP A 30 7.84 -1.57 -16.21
CA ASP A 30 9.16 -0.98 -16.53
C ASP A 30 9.10 0.55 -16.59
N ASN A 31 8.04 1.13 -17.18
CA ASN A 31 7.86 2.58 -17.18
C ASN A 31 7.67 3.17 -15.77
N LEU A 32 6.99 2.45 -14.86
CA LEU A 32 6.88 2.88 -13.46
C LEU A 32 8.22 2.74 -12.74
N ILE A 33 9.00 1.69 -12.99
CA ILE A 33 10.33 1.49 -12.43
C ILE A 33 11.27 2.62 -12.87
N GLU A 34 11.27 2.98 -14.15
CA GLU A 34 12.07 4.10 -14.67
C GLU A 34 11.74 5.41 -13.94
N LYS A 35 10.44 5.72 -13.79
CA LYS A 35 9.99 6.90 -13.04
C LYS A 35 10.37 6.82 -11.56
N ALA A 36 10.28 5.65 -10.96
CA ALA A 36 10.66 5.41 -9.56
C ALA A 36 12.16 5.63 -9.34
N ILE A 37 13.00 5.18 -10.26
CA ILE A 37 14.46 5.37 -10.22
C ILE A 37 14.79 6.86 -10.30
N ILE A 38 14.19 7.60 -11.25
CA ILE A 38 14.38 9.05 -11.37
C ILE A 38 13.96 9.77 -10.07
N ALA A 39 12.83 9.38 -9.47
CA ALA A 39 12.36 9.96 -8.20
C ALA A 39 13.38 9.73 -7.06
N ARG A 40 13.88 8.50 -6.96
CA ARG A 40 14.86 8.07 -5.95
C ARG A 40 16.18 8.81 -6.07
N GLU A 41 16.69 8.99 -7.28
CA GLU A 41 17.93 9.73 -7.53
C GLU A 41 17.84 11.20 -7.10
N ARG A 42 16.63 11.74 -7.01
CA ARG A 42 16.36 13.09 -6.49
C ARG A 42 15.91 13.11 -5.02
N GLY A 43 16.07 12.00 -4.30
CA GLY A 43 15.80 11.92 -2.85
C GLY A 43 14.34 11.69 -2.46
N ILE A 44 13.46 11.37 -3.40
CA ILE A 44 12.08 10.96 -3.11
C ILE A 44 12.03 9.44 -2.96
N ILE A 45 11.46 8.93 -1.86
CA ILE A 45 11.29 7.49 -1.63
C ILE A 45 10.15 6.95 -2.50
N PRO A 46 10.42 6.14 -3.55
CA PRO A 46 9.37 5.63 -4.41
C PRO A 46 8.80 4.31 -3.88
N CYS A 47 7.50 4.12 -4.05
CA CYS A 47 6.81 2.86 -3.80
C CYS A 47 5.96 2.48 -5.01
N ILE A 48 6.19 1.29 -5.57
CA ILE A 48 5.25 0.70 -6.53
C ILE A 48 4.12 0.06 -5.73
N PHE A 49 2.87 0.38 -6.05
CA PHE A 49 1.70 -0.15 -5.35
C PHE A 49 0.80 -0.96 -6.28
N CYS A 50 0.38 -2.15 -5.84
CA CYS A 50 -0.54 -3.00 -6.58
C CYS A 50 -1.82 -3.25 -5.79
N VAL A 51 -2.96 -3.22 -6.48
CA VAL A 51 -4.22 -3.77 -5.95
C VAL A 51 -4.20 -5.28 -6.14
N PHE A 52 -4.39 -6.02 -5.06
CA PHE A 52 -4.43 -7.48 -5.07
C PHE A 52 -5.83 -7.98 -5.37
N THR A 53 -5.97 -8.69 -6.48
CA THR A 53 -7.19 -9.29 -6.98
C THR A 53 -7.00 -10.80 -7.10
N GLU A 54 -8.10 -11.53 -7.23
CA GLU A 54 -8.04 -12.96 -7.58
C GLU A 54 -7.18 -13.21 -8.84
N SER A 55 -7.38 -12.37 -9.87
CA SER A 55 -6.78 -12.47 -11.20
C SER A 55 -5.27 -12.23 -11.26
N ASN A 56 -4.67 -11.69 -10.20
CA ASN A 56 -3.24 -11.38 -10.18
C ASN A 56 -2.41 -12.15 -9.16
N THR A 57 -3.04 -13.08 -8.43
CA THR A 57 -2.42 -13.89 -7.38
C THR A 57 -1.09 -14.52 -7.81
N GLU A 58 -1.05 -15.19 -8.96
CA GLU A 58 0.08 -16.06 -9.35
C GLU A 58 1.36 -15.30 -9.69
N TYR A 59 1.24 -14.08 -10.24
CA TYR A 59 2.41 -13.33 -10.71
C TYR A 59 2.84 -12.22 -9.74
N LEU A 60 2.05 -11.93 -8.70
CA LEU A 60 2.29 -10.83 -7.78
C LEU A 60 3.58 -10.98 -6.96
N PRO A 61 3.97 -12.19 -6.49
CA PRO A 61 5.30 -12.40 -5.90
C PRO A 61 6.46 -12.06 -6.86
N GLY A 62 6.32 -12.41 -8.14
CA GLY A 62 7.28 -12.07 -9.19
C GLY A 62 7.38 -10.56 -9.46
N VAL A 63 6.25 -9.84 -9.43
CA VAL A 63 6.23 -8.37 -9.50
C VAL A 63 6.93 -7.75 -8.29
N ALA A 64 6.61 -8.21 -7.08
CA ALA A 64 7.25 -7.72 -5.86
C ALA A 64 8.77 -7.96 -5.89
N SER A 65 9.20 -9.17 -6.26
CA SER A 65 10.60 -9.53 -6.49
C SER A 65 11.29 -8.59 -7.47
N TYR A 66 10.68 -8.34 -8.63
CA TYR A 66 11.24 -7.45 -9.65
C TYR A 66 11.43 -6.01 -9.15
N VAL A 67 10.46 -5.48 -8.41
CA VAL A 67 10.53 -4.14 -7.79
C VAL A 67 11.63 -4.11 -6.71
N VAL A 68 11.66 -5.10 -5.83
CA VAL A 68 12.64 -5.22 -4.73
C VAL A 68 14.07 -5.33 -5.26
N ARG A 69 14.31 -6.08 -6.34
CA ARG A 69 15.63 -6.19 -6.99
C ARG A 69 16.17 -4.84 -7.50
N LYS A 70 15.29 -3.87 -7.74
CA LYS A 70 15.67 -2.50 -8.14
C LYS A 70 15.88 -1.58 -6.95
N GLY A 71 15.79 -2.07 -5.71
CA GLY A 71 15.90 -1.26 -4.51
C GLY A 71 14.78 -0.22 -4.42
N LEU A 72 13.55 -0.65 -4.68
CA LEU A 72 12.33 0.17 -4.61
C LEU A 72 11.36 -0.46 -3.63
N LEU A 73 10.54 0.36 -2.96
CA LEU A 73 9.49 -0.18 -2.09
C LEU A 73 8.38 -0.81 -2.92
N PHE A 74 7.86 -1.94 -2.45
CA PHE A 74 6.65 -2.56 -2.97
C PHE A 74 5.54 -2.53 -1.92
N GLY A 75 4.36 -2.07 -2.31
CA GLY A 75 3.16 -2.05 -1.48
C GLY A 75 2.01 -2.78 -2.14
N ILE A 76 1.12 -3.31 -1.32
CA ILE A 76 -0.08 -4.02 -1.78
C ILE A 76 -1.28 -3.70 -0.88
N GLY A 77 -2.48 -3.77 -1.44
CA GLY A 77 -3.74 -3.80 -0.69
C GLY A 77 -4.77 -4.69 -1.38
N ILE A 78 -5.59 -5.39 -0.60
CA ILE A 78 -6.66 -6.25 -1.13
C ILE A 78 -7.72 -5.39 -1.82
N TYR A 79 -8.17 -5.84 -2.99
CA TYR A 79 -9.28 -5.26 -3.72
C TYR A 79 -10.51 -5.10 -2.82
N GLN A 80 -11.15 -3.92 -2.89
CA GLN A 80 -12.38 -3.61 -2.18
C GLN A 80 -13.52 -3.49 -3.19
N ASP A 81 -14.60 -4.25 -3.00
CA ASP A 81 -15.80 -4.09 -3.81
C ASP A 81 -16.77 -3.13 -3.12
N TYR A 82 -16.74 -1.87 -3.53
CA TYR A 82 -17.68 -0.83 -3.04
C TYR A 82 -18.93 -0.69 -3.93
N SER A 83 -19.14 -1.58 -4.91
CA SER A 83 -20.23 -1.40 -5.86
C SER A 83 -21.58 -1.91 -5.31
N ARG A 84 -22.47 -0.99 -4.94
CA ARG A 84 -23.92 -1.26 -4.73
C ARG A 84 -24.66 -1.63 -6.04
N LYS A 85 -24.00 -1.54 -7.20
CA LYS A 85 -24.56 -1.92 -8.50
C LYS A 85 -23.73 -3.07 -9.08
N PRO A 86 -24.34 -4.20 -9.46
CA PRO A 86 -23.62 -5.31 -10.05
C PRO A 86 -22.91 -4.83 -11.33
N ARG A 87 -21.57 -4.72 -11.28
CA ARG A 87 -20.77 -4.45 -12.47
C ARG A 87 -20.88 -5.66 -13.39
N THR A 88 -21.28 -5.42 -14.64
CA THR A 88 -21.59 -6.43 -15.67
C THR A 88 -20.39 -7.24 -16.17
N LYS A 89 -19.18 -7.03 -15.64
CA LYS A 89 -18.01 -7.90 -15.89
C LYS A 89 -17.16 -8.01 -14.61
N ARG A 90 -17.17 -9.19 -13.98
CA ARG A 90 -16.33 -9.57 -12.83
C ARG A 90 -14.86 -9.72 -13.24
N MET A 91 -14.19 -8.63 -13.62
CA MET A 91 -12.75 -8.69 -13.94
C MET A 91 -11.85 -8.68 -12.70
N ASN A 92 -12.35 -8.16 -11.56
CA ASN A 92 -11.61 -8.10 -10.31
C ASN A 92 -12.52 -8.55 -9.17
N SER A 93 -12.10 -9.61 -8.47
CA SER A 93 -12.73 -10.16 -7.27
C SER A 93 -11.75 -10.17 -6.12
N ILE A 94 -12.29 -10.25 -4.90
CA ILE A 94 -11.50 -10.37 -3.68
C ILE A 94 -10.81 -11.74 -3.70
N PRO A 95 -9.47 -11.81 -3.60
CA PRO A 95 -8.77 -13.09 -3.59
C PRO A 95 -9.22 -13.95 -2.40
N SER A 96 -9.34 -15.25 -2.63
CA SER A 96 -9.70 -16.23 -1.59
C SER A 96 -8.66 -16.26 -0.45
N PRO A 97 -9.00 -16.77 0.75
CA PRO A 97 -8.03 -16.87 1.85
C PRO A 97 -6.76 -17.64 1.48
N LYS A 98 -6.86 -18.67 0.63
CA LYS A 98 -5.71 -19.44 0.15
C LYS A 98 -4.80 -18.60 -0.73
N GLN A 99 -5.37 -17.85 -1.67
CA GLN A 99 -4.62 -16.93 -2.53
C GLN A 99 -3.97 -15.81 -1.70
N GLN A 100 -4.70 -15.29 -0.71
CA GLN A 100 -4.17 -14.27 0.20
C GLN A 100 -2.96 -14.77 1.00
N ARG A 101 -3.05 -15.96 1.59
CA ARG A 101 -1.93 -16.58 2.31
C ARG A 101 -0.73 -16.80 1.38
N PHE A 102 -0.95 -17.34 0.18
CA PHE A 102 0.12 -17.55 -0.79
C PHE A 102 0.91 -16.25 -1.08
N VAL A 103 0.23 -15.16 -1.42
CA VAL A 103 0.88 -13.88 -1.71
C VAL A 103 1.51 -13.28 -0.45
N PHE A 104 0.80 -13.26 0.67
CA PHE A 104 1.30 -12.60 1.88
C PHE A 104 2.43 -13.36 2.55
N ASP A 105 2.45 -14.69 2.50
CA ASP A 105 3.58 -15.49 2.97
C ASP A 105 4.83 -15.21 2.14
N ALA A 106 4.69 -15.05 0.81
CA ALA A 106 5.79 -14.64 -0.07
C ALA A 106 6.28 -13.21 0.28
N LEU A 107 5.35 -12.25 0.44
CA LEU A 107 5.71 -10.88 0.83
C LEU A 107 6.33 -10.80 2.23
N MET A 108 5.93 -11.66 3.16
CA MET A 108 6.54 -11.74 4.50
C MET A 108 8.01 -12.14 4.43
N LYS A 109 8.42 -13.01 3.49
CA LYS A 109 9.83 -13.35 3.26
C LYS A 109 10.62 -12.13 2.76
N LEU A 110 10.03 -11.37 1.83
CA LEU A 110 10.61 -10.11 1.34
C LEU A 110 10.60 -9.00 2.40
N LYS A 111 9.61 -8.94 3.30
CA LYS A 111 9.48 -7.89 4.31
C LYS A 111 10.71 -7.77 5.21
N SER A 112 11.41 -8.86 5.46
CA SER A 112 12.64 -8.88 6.25
C SER A 112 13.79 -8.06 5.65
N CYS A 113 13.81 -7.81 4.34
CA CYS A 113 14.80 -6.91 3.73
C CYS A 113 14.42 -5.42 3.83
N GLY A 114 13.23 -5.09 4.34
CA GLY A 114 12.74 -3.71 4.47
C GLY A 114 12.06 -3.14 3.22
N LEU A 115 12.16 -3.78 2.05
CA LEU A 115 11.62 -3.24 0.80
C LEU A 115 10.12 -3.52 0.56
N ILE A 116 9.42 -4.15 1.51
CA ILE A 116 7.95 -4.27 1.49
C ILE A 116 7.34 -3.20 2.39
N ARG A 117 6.62 -2.24 1.79
CA ARG A 117 5.97 -1.14 2.50
C ARG A 117 4.83 -1.63 3.39
N THR A 118 4.04 -2.59 2.89
CA THR A 118 2.91 -3.14 3.64
C THR A 118 3.39 -3.72 4.96
N ASN A 119 2.71 -3.40 6.06
CA ASN A 119 3.14 -3.77 7.40
C ASN A 119 2.88 -5.25 7.67
N ARG A 120 3.61 -5.81 8.64
CA ARG A 120 3.51 -7.25 8.97
C ARG A 120 2.14 -7.62 9.53
N ASN A 121 1.49 -6.74 10.28
CA ASN A 121 0.17 -7.00 10.85
C ASN A 121 -0.88 -7.20 9.75
N TYR A 122 -0.89 -6.36 8.73
CA TYR A 122 -1.76 -6.50 7.57
C TYR A 122 -1.51 -7.84 6.88
N LEU A 123 -0.26 -8.16 6.55
CA LEU A 123 0.11 -9.41 5.87
C LEU A 123 -0.33 -10.66 6.67
N ARG A 124 -0.28 -10.62 8.01
CA ARG A 124 -0.66 -11.75 8.88
C ARG A 124 -2.17 -11.85 9.14
N GLN A 125 -2.85 -10.72 9.28
CA GLN A 125 -4.23 -10.68 9.78
C GLN A 125 -5.25 -10.61 8.65
N ALA A 126 -4.94 -9.96 7.53
CA ALA A 126 -5.86 -9.79 6.42
C ALA A 126 -6.49 -11.12 5.92
N PRO A 127 -5.74 -12.24 5.78
CA PRO A 127 -6.34 -13.52 5.37
C PRO A 127 -7.36 -14.11 6.33
N LYS A 128 -7.35 -13.68 7.60
CA LYS A 128 -8.31 -14.11 8.63
C LYS A 128 -9.59 -13.29 8.59
N LEU A 129 -9.60 -12.20 7.82
CA LEU A 129 -10.66 -11.22 7.72
C LEU A 129 -11.34 -11.31 6.36
N TYR A 130 -11.32 -12.45 5.68
CA TYR A 130 -12.02 -12.63 4.41
C TYR A 130 -13.55 -12.47 4.60
N PRO A 131 -14.29 -11.83 3.67
CA PRO A 131 -13.84 -11.21 2.41
C PRO A 131 -13.58 -9.70 2.54
N ASN A 132 -12.81 -9.24 3.52
CA ASN A 132 -12.68 -7.85 4.01
C ASN A 132 -13.64 -7.49 5.15
N ASN A 133 -13.77 -8.37 6.13
CA ASN A 133 -14.67 -8.27 7.27
C ASN A 133 -14.12 -7.42 8.44
N TRP A 134 -13.23 -6.47 8.17
CA TRP A 134 -12.69 -5.58 9.19
C TRP A 134 -13.49 -4.28 9.29
N LYS A 135 -13.47 -3.68 10.48
CA LYS A 135 -14.17 -2.42 10.77
C LYS A 135 -13.25 -1.54 11.60
N CYS A 136 -13.18 -0.26 11.24
CA CYS A 136 -12.42 0.72 11.99
C CYS A 136 -13.00 0.91 13.40
N ASN A 137 -12.14 1.25 14.35
CA ASN A 137 -12.55 1.57 15.71
C ASN A 137 -13.19 2.97 15.76
N PRO A 138 -14.49 3.08 16.11
CA PRO A 138 -15.20 4.36 16.11
C PRO A 138 -14.70 5.35 17.17
N ASP A 139 -13.98 4.91 18.20
CA ASP A 139 -13.51 5.79 19.27
C ASP A 139 -12.11 6.36 18.99
N ARG A 140 -11.47 5.93 17.90
CA ARG A 140 -10.13 6.40 17.51
C ARG A 140 -10.20 7.41 16.37
N ASN A 141 -9.33 8.42 16.40
CA ASN A 141 -9.14 9.41 15.32
C ASN A 141 -7.78 9.19 14.65
N VAL A 142 -7.50 7.96 14.22
CA VAL A 142 -6.17 7.64 13.69
C VAL A 142 -5.97 8.10 12.23
N TYR A 143 -7.07 8.36 11.53
CA TYR A 143 -7.07 8.79 10.14
C TYR A 143 -8.18 9.82 9.93
N LEU A 144 -7.88 10.86 9.15
CA LEU A 144 -8.83 11.89 8.76
C LEU A 144 -8.67 12.14 7.27
N HIS A 145 -9.78 12.22 6.55
CA HIS A 145 -9.78 12.64 5.16
C HIS A 145 -10.45 14.01 5.04
N VAL A 146 -9.72 14.97 4.47
CA VAL A 146 -10.28 16.29 4.12
C VAL A 146 -10.60 16.25 2.64
N GLY A 147 -11.89 16.28 2.33
CA GLY A 147 -12.40 16.34 0.97
C GLY A 147 -12.27 17.73 0.35
N PRO A 148 -12.71 17.87 -0.91
CA PRO A 148 -12.87 19.18 -1.54
C PRO A 148 -13.69 20.12 -0.64
N GLU A 149 -13.38 21.41 -0.71
CA GLU A 149 -14.06 22.46 0.08
C GLU A 149 -13.89 22.35 1.61
N GLY A 150 -12.92 21.54 2.07
CA GLY A 150 -12.63 21.41 3.49
C GLY A 150 -13.65 20.54 4.26
N THR A 151 -14.38 19.68 3.56
CA THR A 151 -15.32 18.73 4.19
C THR A 151 -14.58 17.60 4.89
N LEU A 152 -14.94 17.29 6.13
CA LEU A 152 -14.40 16.17 6.87
C LEU A 152 -15.06 14.88 6.39
N SER A 153 -14.26 13.83 6.29
CA SER A 153 -14.72 12.49 5.93
C SER A 153 -14.08 11.48 6.87
N VAL A 154 -14.85 10.49 7.29
CA VAL A 154 -14.37 9.39 8.15
C VAL A 154 -13.31 8.58 7.40
N CYS A 155 -13.53 8.37 6.10
CA CYS A 155 -12.55 7.79 5.18
C CYS A 155 -12.83 8.27 3.75
N GLY A 156 -12.05 7.82 2.76
CA GLY A 156 -12.25 8.21 1.35
C GLY A 156 -13.62 7.83 0.75
N SER A 157 -14.34 6.89 1.37
CA SER A 157 -15.65 6.40 0.91
C SER A 157 -16.84 6.88 1.74
N VAL A 158 -16.60 7.44 2.94
CA VAL A 158 -17.65 7.83 3.90
C VAL A 158 -17.47 9.30 4.25
N ARG A 159 -18.25 10.13 3.55
CA ARG A 159 -18.21 11.60 3.66
C ARG A 159 -19.14 12.10 4.75
N THR A 160 -18.82 13.25 5.31
CA THR A 160 -19.70 14.01 6.21
C THR A 160 -19.92 15.39 5.62
N ASP A 161 -20.94 16.09 6.12
CA ASP A 161 -21.19 17.49 5.76
C ASP A 161 -20.49 18.49 6.71
N ILE A 162 -19.71 18.00 7.68
CA ILE A 162 -18.99 18.84 8.65
C ILE A 162 -17.76 19.43 7.97
N LYS A 163 -17.55 20.74 8.06
CA LYS A 163 -16.33 21.39 7.55
C LYS A 163 -15.23 21.46 8.61
N VAL A 164 -13.97 21.44 8.17
CA VAL A 164 -12.78 21.58 9.06
C VAL A 164 -12.88 22.84 9.93
N LEU A 165 -13.38 23.94 9.37
CA LEU A 165 -13.50 25.23 10.06
C LEU A 165 -14.73 25.32 10.98
N GLU A 166 -15.59 24.31 11.00
CA GLU A 166 -16.78 24.26 11.87
C GLU A 166 -16.53 23.53 13.20
N ILE A 167 -15.34 22.96 13.37
CA ILE A 167 -14.92 22.32 14.61
C ILE A 167 -13.55 22.86 15.04
N ASP A 168 -13.41 23.14 16.32
CA ASP A 168 -12.16 23.55 16.96
C ASP A 168 -11.22 22.35 17.14
N SER A 169 -11.78 21.14 17.28
CA SER A 169 -10.98 19.93 17.42
C SER A 169 -11.70 18.65 16.99
N LEU A 170 -10.90 17.63 16.64
CA LEU A 170 -11.40 16.27 16.43
C LEU A 170 -11.94 15.61 17.71
N GLN A 171 -11.91 16.26 18.87
CA GLN A 171 -12.50 15.73 20.11
C GLN A 171 -13.93 16.24 20.33
N GLU A 172 -14.43 17.10 19.44
CA GLU A 172 -15.77 17.64 19.60
C GLU A 172 -16.87 16.56 19.57
N PRO A 173 -17.89 16.67 20.45
CA PRO A 173 -19.00 15.73 20.50
C PRO A 173 -19.71 15.57 19.15
N LYS A 174 -19.93 16.66 18.42
CA LYS A 174 -20.57 16.67 17.09
C LYS A 174 -19.82 15.75 16.12
N TRP A 175 -18.49 15.91 16.02
CA TRP A 175 -17.67 15.06 15.16
C TRP A 175 -17.64 13.61 15.63
N GLN A 176 -17.43 13.37 16.93
CA GLN A 176 -17.34 12.02 17.48
C GLN A 176 -18.64 11.23 17.29
N GLU A 177 -19.79 11.86 17.53
CA GLU A 177 -21.09 11.24 17.36
C GLU A 177 -21.38 10.92 15.89
N THR A 178 -21.16 11.88 14.98
CA THR A 178 -21.32 11.66 13.54
C THR A 178 -20.42 10.54 13.04
N LYS A 179 -19.14 10.56 13.41
CA LYS A 179 -18.17 9.54 13.04
C LYS A 179 -18.60 8.16 13.55
N ARG A 180 -18.98 8.04 14.83
CA ARG A 180 -19.42 6.76 15.42
C ARG A 180 -20.63 6.19 14.67
N LYS A 181 -21.67 7.02 14.46
CA LYS A 181 -22.87 6.62 13.71
C LYS A 181 -22.54 6.15 12.29
N LEU A 182 -21.65 6.86 11.59
CA LEU A 182 -21.26 6.49 10.23
C LEU A 182 -20.45 5.20 10.17
N ILE A 183 -19.54 4.99 11.12
CA ILE A 183 -18.77 3.75 11.22
C ILE A 183 -19.68 2.59 11.57
N GLU A 184 -20.57 2.73 12.56
CA GLU A 184 -21.55 1.70 12.93
C GLU A 184 -22.38 1.22 11.72
N ASN A 185 -22.75 2.14 10.82
CA ASN A 185 -23.50 1.83 9.61
C ASN A 185 -22.63 1.50 8.38
N CYS A 186 -21.30 1.53 8.51
CA CYS A 186 -20.39 1.20 7.42
C CYS A 186 -20.37 -0.31 7.17
N GLY A 187 -20.33 -0.69 5.89
CA GLY A 187 -19.96 -2.04 5.49
C GLY A 187 -18.52 -2.34 5.90
N ASN A 188 -18.24 -3.59 6.25
CA ASN A 188 -16.88 -3.99 6.57
C ASN A 188 -15.96 -3.81 5.34
N CYS A 189 -14.73 -3.38 5.57
CA CYS A 189 -13.73 -3.15 4.53
C CYS A 189 -12.33 -3.54 5.03
N LEU A 190 -11.34 -3.56 4.16
CA LEU A 190 -9.95 -3.85 4.53
C LEU A 190 -8.96 -2.98 3.76
N HIS A 191 -9.28 -1.68 3.72
CA HIS A 191 -8.36 -0.67 3.19
C HIS A 191 -7.04 -0.73 3.94
N GLN A 192 -5.98 -1.07 3.20
CA GLN A 192 -4.65 -1.30 3.75
C GLN A 192 -4.15 -0.11 4.58
N CYS A 193 -4.26 1.12 4.09
CA CYS A 193 -3.83 2.31 4.84
C CYS A 193 -4.55 2.48 6.19
N LEU A 194 -5.86 2.28 6.25
CA LEU A 194 -6.65 2.42 7.48
C LEU A 194 -6.30 1.31 8.47
N PHE A 195 -6.26 0.07 7.99
CA PHE A 195 -5.93 -1.09 8.83
C PHE A 195 -4.54 -0.96 9.45
N GLU A 196 -3.53 -0.59 8.66
CA GLU A 196 -2.14 -0.47 9.11
C GLU A 196 -1.97 0.62 10.16
N VAL A 197 -2.69 1.72 10.02
CA VAL A 197 -2.66 2.84 10.96
C VAL A 197 -3.36 2.47 12.28
N GLU A 198 -4.43 1.68 12.25
CA GLU A 198 -5.06 1.16 13.48
C GLU A 198 -4.25 0.04 14.14
N ASN A 199 -3.51 -0.74 13.34
CA ASN A 199 -2.76 -1.93 13.74
C ASN A 199 -1.28 -1.82 13.34
N PRO A 200 -0.52 -0.85 13.88
CA PRO A 200 0.89 -0.68 13.53
C PRO A 200 1.73 -1.88 14.04
N ASP A 201 2.84 -2.18 13.37
CA ASP A 201 3.87 -3.09 13.88
C ASP A 201 5.23 -2.38 13.90
N PRO A 202 5.48 -1.50 14.89
CA PRO A 202 6.68 -0.65 14.89
C PRO A 202 7.98 -1.47 14.83
N ILE A 203 8.03 -2.59 15.55
CA ILE A 203 9.20 -3.49 15.59
C ILE A 203 9.34 -4.21 14.25
N GLY A 204 8.23 -4.71 13.70
CA GLY A 204 8.20 -5.39 12.42
C GLY A 204 8.56 -4.53 11.21
N ASP A 205 8.40 -3.21 11.35
CA ASP A 205 8.63 -2.24 10.29
C ASP A 205 9.96 -1.49 10.40
N ILE A 206 10.79 -1.73 11.44
CA ILE A 206 12.14 -1.16 11.57
C ILE A 206 12.97 -1.33 10.29
N PRO A 207 13.04 -2.53 9.64
CA PRO A 207 13.81 -2.67 8.41
C PRO A 207 13.33 -1.74 7.29
N THR A 208 12.02 -1.53 7.17
CA THR A 208 11.45 -0.62 6.16
C THR A 208 11.79 0.83 6.46
N PHE A 209 11.77 1.24 7.74
CA PHE A 209 12.20 2.57 8.16
C PHE A 209 13.68 2.82 7.86
N LEU A 210 14.55 1.85 8.15
CA LEU A 210 15.99 1.96 7.86
C LEU A 210 16.26 2.08 6.36
N ILE A 211 15.62 1.25 5.54
CA ILE A 211 15.72 1.33 4.08
C ILE A 211 15.21 2.67 3.55
N GLY A 212 14.07 3.15 4.05
CA GLY A 212 13.53 4.47 3.69
C GLY A 212 14.49 5.61 4.06
N SER A 213 15.13 5.52 5.24
CA SER A 213 16.13 6.49 5.67
C SER A 213 17.37 6.47 4.78
N MET A 214 17.87 5.29 4.41
CA MET A 214 18.97 5.15 3.46
C MET A 214 18.63 5.77 2.10
N MET A 215 17.42 5.53 1.57
CA MET A 215 16.96 6.14 0.32
C MET A 215 16.89 7.68 0.43
N ALA A 216 16.37 8.20 1.53
CA ALA A 216 16.29 9.64 1.78
C ALA A 216 17.67 10.31 1.89
N LEU A 217 18.68 9.57 2.36
CA LEU A 217 20.08 10.00 2.41
C LEU A 217 20.84 9.79 1.08
N GLY A 218 20.14 9.45 -0.01
CA GLY A 218 20.75 9.21 -1.32
C GLY A 218 21.53 7.90 -1.43
N GLN A 219 21.42 6.99 -0.45
CA GLN A 219 22.12 5.69 -0.44
C GLN A 219 21.37 4.63 -1.25
N TYR A 220 21.01 4.95 -2.50
CA TYR A 220 20.18 4.06 -3.31
C TYR A 220 20.90 2.84 -3.90
N ARG A 221 22.19 2.96 -4.25
CA ARG A 221 22.97 1.84 -4.80
C ARG A 221 23.14 0.69 -3.77
N PRO A 222 23.50 0.95 -2.50
CA PRO A 222 23.50 -0.09 -1.47
C PRO A 222 22.13 -0.77 -1.29
N VAL A 223 21.04 0.01 -1.32
CA VAL A 223 19.68 -0.51 -1.17
C VAL A 223 19.28 -1.40 -2.35
N GLU A 224 19.65 -1.03 -3.57
CA GLU A 224 19.44 -1.85 -4.77
C GLU A 224 20.22 -3.16 -4.71
N TRP A 225 21.51 -3.09 -4.37
CA TRP A 225 22.33 -4.29 -4.17
C TRP A 225 21.74 -5.21 -3.09
N TRP A 226 21.33 -4.65 -1.95
CA TRP A 226 20.71 -5.39 -0.86
C TRP A 226 19.43 -6.10 -1.28
N GLY A 227 18.54 -5.38 -1.99
CA GLY A 227 17.31 -5.96 -2.54
C GLY A 227 17.60 -7.09 -3.52
N ALA A 228 18.54 -6.89 -4.44
CA ALA A 228 18.94 -7.91 -5.41
C ALA A 228 19.51 -9.17 -4.74
N TRP A 229 20.41 -8.99 -3.76
CA TRP A 229 20.99 -10.09 -2.98
C TRP A 229 19.94 -10.86 -2.20
N TRP A 230 19.05 -10.16 -1.49
CA TRP A 230 18.01 -10.80 -0.67
C TRP A 230 17.04 -11.64 -1.49
N VAL A 231 16.61 -11.13 -2.65
CA VAL A 231 15.71 -11.89 -3.53
C VAL A 231 16.42 -13.13 -4.08
N SER A 232 17.71 -13.04 -4.43
CA SER A 232 18.50 -14.22 -4.85
C SER A 232 18.63 -15.26 -3.73
N LEU A 233 18.82 -14.83 -2.48
CA LEU A 233 18.86 -15.72 -1.32
C LEU A 233 17.52 -16.45 -1.12
N ILE A 234 16.39 -15.75 -1.22
CA ILE A 234 15.06 -16.36 -1.06
C ILE A 234 14.76 -17.31 -2.21
N ALA A 235 15.01 -16.90 -3.45
CA ALA A 235 14.73 -17.73 -4.63
C ALA A 235 15.52 -19.04 -4.60
N ALA A 236 16.73 -19.06 -4.04
CA ALA A 236 17.52 -20.27 -3.85
C ALA A 236 16.96 -21.22 -2.76
N ARG A 237 16.09 -20.74 -1.87
CA ARG A 237 15.57 -21.49 -0.70
C ARG A 237 14.08 -21.84 -0.80
N ASP A 238 13.35 -21.27 -1.76
CA ASP A 238 11.91 -21.40 -1.87
C ASP A 238 11.50 -21.65 -3.31
N ASP A 239 11.42 -22.94 -3.66
CA ASP A 239 11.00 -23.46 -4.97
C ASP A 239 9.48 -23.43 -5.18
N LYS A 240 8.71 -23.20 -4.10
CA LYS A 240 7.24 -23.18 -4.13
C LYS A 240 6.66 -21.86 -4.66
N VAL A 241 7.45 -20.80 -4.68
CA VAL A 241 7.04 -19.48 -5.16
C VAL A 241 7.83 -19.16 -6.41
N ASP A 242 7.15 -18.79 -7.48
CA ASP A 242 7.83 -18.27 -8.65
C ASP A 242 8.21 -16.81 -8.44
N TRP A 243 9.48 -16.57 -8.17
CA TRP A 243 10.06 -15.25 -7.95
C TRP A 243 10.38 -14.50 -9.25
N ASN A 244 10.15 -15.12 -10.41
CA ASN A 244 10.36 -14.50 -11.71
C ASN A 244 9.15 -13.68 -12.15
N LEU A 245 9.41 -12.63 -12.91
CA LEU A 245 8.37 -11.78 -13.45
C LEU A 245 7.59 -12.50 -14.57
N LYS A 246 6.27 -12.63 -14.41
CA LYS A 246 5.36 -13.27 -15.38
C LYS A 246 4.32 -12.32 -15.99
N LEU A 247 4.64 -11.04 -16.12
CA LEU A 247 3.78 -10.10 -16.82
C LEU A 247 3.86 -10.31 -18.33
N LYS A 248 2.74 -10.07 -19.03
CA LYS A 248 2.65 -10.18 -20.49
C LYS A 248 3.36 -9.04 -21.21
#